data_AF-A0A1Q6R5T9-F1
#
_entry.id   AF-A0A1Q6R5T9-F1
#
_cell.length_a   1.000
_cell.length_b   1.000
_cell.length_c   1.000
_cell.angle_alpha   90.00
_cell.angle_beta   90.00
_cell.angle_gamma   90.00
#
_symmetry.space_group_name_H-M   'P 1'
#
loop_
_entity.id
_entity.type
_entity.pdbx_description
1 polymer ?
#
loop_
_entity_poly.entity_id
_entity_poly.type
_entity_poly.pdbx_seq_one_letter_code
_entity_poly.pdbx_strand_id
1 'polypeptide(L)'
;MHREARKKVTLASATAGNEQMWALTGDSPYYLQNRATGRYLALADNSVSTVKDSAGATKLQLTADGSVWGSEGLFYPGSEGKETQLLANKSSYPVRGVITSSLPITSVTVKAVSSSGSTGFTATSSIKGTVYSYDLWKLDSACAFSRLSVGEYTLTITATNSAGTVTLAESQFKVNANSSFSPGDLSDEEYAVSFQIGDVVVESRMYRLTDTYGELPTVDEAGFQGWYREDGTEISPNSPVAASNHTLYARFGDLYTVTFQVDGETVRTFKLAKGDLITAPANPVKAADSKYTYSFKNWVDQNGDVFAAKATYMGTKDITYTAQFTKTAKSDHGSSDPTEPSGAFLTGIAPQTSVKTLNDSGYTVYDGKKEITSGYVGTGMTAVGGSSSLTIVVTGDVTGDGRITITDVVKLQNYAAGAGDLNEAALKAADINGDGRVTITDVVQAAQVTVGQRTI
;
A
#
# COMPACT_ATOMS: atom_id res chain seq x y z
N MET A 1 76.53 -26.99 -21.57
CA MET A 1 75.87 -26.06 -22.51
C MET A 1 74.55 -26.71 -22.91
N HIS A 2 73.33 -26.20 -22.74
CA HIS A 2 72.75 -24.96 -22.20
C HIS A 2 71.49 -25.41 -21.43
N ARG A 3 71.23 -24.91 -20.21
CA ARG A 3 69.92 -25.08 -19.55
C ARG A 3 68.99 -23.97 -20.07
N GLU A 4 67.92 -24.34 -20.76
CA GLU A 4 66.80 -23.43 -21.03
C GLU A 4 66.11 -23.06 -19.72
N ALA A 5 66.08 -21.77 -19.42
CA ALA A 5 65.30 -21.22 -18.31
C ALA A 5 63.82 -21.19 -18.71
N ARG A 6 62.99 -22.02 -18.06
CA ARG A 6 61.52 -21.95 -18.17
C ARG A 6 61.04 -20.60 -17.61
N LYS A 7 60.61 -19.67 -18.48
CA LYS A 7 59.97 -18.42 -18.07
C LYS A 7 58.59 -18.71 -17.48
N LYS A 8 58.40 -18.42 -16.20
CA LYS A 8 57.12 -18.50 -15.49
C LYS A 8 56.30 -17.24 -15.84
N VAL A 9 55.17 -17.38 -16.53
CA VAL A 9 54.23 -16.26 -16.77
C VAL A 9 53.41 -16.08 -15.48
N THR A 10 53.42 -14.87 -14.94
CA THR A 10 52.63 -14.52 -13.75
C THR A 10 51.51 -13.58 -14.20
N LEU A 11 50.27 -13.98 -14.01
CA LEU A 11 49.12 -13.12 -14.27
C LEU A 11 48.99 -12.12 -13.11
N ALA A 12 48.81 -10.84 -13.44
CA ALA A 12 48.51 -9.83 -12.43
C ALA A 12 47.11 -10.09 -11.84
N SER A 13 46.94 -9.80 -10.56
CA SER A 13 45.62 -9.83 -9.91
C SER A 13 44.65 -8.88 -10.63
N ALA A 14 43.38 -9.29 -10.72
CA ALA A 14 42.33 -8.45 -11.29
C ALA A 14 42.14 -7.17 -10.45
N THR A 15 42.01 -6.02 -11.12
CA THR A 15 41.82 -4.70 -10.53
C THR A 15 40.89 -3.86 -11.39
N ALA A 16 40.18 -2.93 -10.76
CA ALA A 16 39.38 -1.91 -11.43
C ALA A 16 40.24 -0.72 -11.95
N GLY A 17 41.56 -0.78 -11.76
CA GLY A 17 42.49 0.25 -12.23
C GLY A 17 42.56 0.33 -13.75
N ASN A 18 42.83 1.54 -14.27
CA ASN A 18 42.85 1.82 -15.71
C ASN A 18 43.85 0.96 -16.50
N GLU A 19 44.84 0.37 -15.84
CA GLU A 19 45.84 -0.54 -16.39
C GLU A 19 45.24 -1.85 -16.94
N GLN A 20 44.12 -2.31 -16.40
CA GLN A 20 43.41 -3.51 -16.88
C GLN A 20 42.12 -3.20 -17.63
N MET A 21 41.74 -1.92 -17.71
CA MET A 21 40.51 -1.48 -18.36
C MET A 21 40.74 -1.07 -19.83
N TRP A 22 39.72 -1.32 -20.66
CA TRP A 22 39.73 -0.97 -22.08
C TRP A 22 38.53 -0.08 -22.42
N ALA A 23 38.68 0.73 -23.46
CA ALA A 23 37.65 1.60 -24.00
C ALA A 23 37.48 1.32 -25.50
N LEU A 24 36.24 1.37 -25.97
CA LEU A 24 35.93 1.37 -27.39
C LEU A 24 36.17 2.78 -27.93
N THR A 25 36.88 2.90 -29.05
CA THR A 25 37.29 4.18 -29.64
C THR A 25 37.18 4.13 -31.16
N GLY A 26 37.01 5.30 -31.79
CA GLY A 26 36.75 5.43 -33.22
C GLY A 26 35.25 5.38 -33.56
N ASP A 27 34.88 5.90 -34.72
CA ASP A 27 33.47 6.07 -35.12
C ASP A 27 32.94 4.96 -36.05
N SER A 28 33.84 4.22 -36.73
CA SER A 28 33.66 2.95 -37.43
C SER A 28 34.83 2.76 -38.43
N PRO A 29 35.56 1.63 -38.41
CA PRO A 29 35.50 0.55 -37.42
C PRO A 29 35.92 1.03 -36.02
N TYR A 30 35.45 0.32 -35.00
CA TYR A 30 35.85 0.54 -33.63
C TYR A 30 37.18 -0.14 -33.30
N TYR A 31 37.86 0.35 -32.27
CA TYR A 31 39.11 -0.19 -31.74
C TYR A 31 39.08 -0.25 -30.21
N LEU A 32 39.71 -1.27 -29.62
CA LEU A 32 39.90 -1.36 -28.17
C LEU A 32 41.21 -0.68 -27.76
N GLN A 33 41.12 0.36 -26.93
CA GLN A 33 42.24 1.10 -26.37
C GLN A 33 42.35 0.90 -24.85
N ASN A 34 43.53 0.55 -24.34
CA ASN A 34 43.77 0.42 -22.91
C ASN A 34 43.76 1.80 -22.24
N ARG A 35 43.03 1.93 -21.13
CA ARG A 35 42.76 3.24 -20.51
C ARG A 35 43.97 3.88 -19.83
N ALA A 36 44.93 3.10 -19.33
CA ALA A 36 46.14 3.66 -18.72
C ALA A 36 47.23 3.96 -19.74
N THR A 37 47.45 3.06 -20.70
CA THR A 37 48.59 3.16 -21.63
C THR A 37 48.25 3.87 -22.93
N GLY A 38 46.98 4.03 -23.25
CA GLY A 38 46.52 4.58 -24.53
C GLY A 38 46.83 3.69 -25.75
N ARG A 39 47.30 2.46 -25.52
CA ARG A 39 47.67 1.52 -26.60
C ARG A 39 46.47 0.71 -27.06
N TYR A 40 46.45 0.37 -28.34
CA TYR A 40 45.34 -0.37 -28.96
C TYR A 40 45.63 -1.86 -29.02
N LEU A 41 44.58 -2.67 -28.95
CA LEU A 41 44.68 -4.13 -29.06
C LEU A 41 45.01 -4.53 -30.51
N ALA A 42 46.03 -5.37 -30.66
CA ALA A 42 46.39 -5.99 -31.93
C ALA A 42 46.45 -7.52 -31.75
N LEU A 43 45.52 -8.19 -32.40
CA LEU A 43 45.41 -9.64 -32.47
C LEU A 43 46.13 -10.12 -33.73
N ALA A 44 46.94 -11.17 -33.57
CA ALA A 44 47.49 -11.97 -34.66
C ALA A 44 47.23 -13.45 -34.36
N ASP A 45 47.40 -14.33 -35.34
CA ASP A 45 46.97 -15.73 -35.31
C ASP A 45 47.35 -16.50 -34.04
N ASN A 46 48.50 -16.20 -33.44
CA ASN A 46 48.98 -16.84 -32.21
C ASN A 46 49.48 -15.84 -31.15
N SER A 47 49.10 -14.57 -31.22
CA SER A 47 49.55 -13.59 -30.23
C SER A 47 48.55 -12.45 -30.00
N VAL A 48 48.48 -12.01 -28.76
CA VAL A 48 47.81 -10.78 -28.37
C VAL A 48 48.88 -9.76 -28.00
N SER A 49 48.85 -8.60 -28.66
CA SER A 49 49.81 -7.52 -28.42
C SER A 49 49.10 -6.18 -28.36
N THR A 50 49.86 -5.12 -28.09
CA THR A 50 49.34 -3.75 -28.14
C THR A 50 50.19 -2.88 -29.04
N VAL A 51 49.55 -1.98 -29.78
CA VAL A 51 50.19 -1.05 -30.73
C VAL A 51 49.95 0.41 -30.33
N LYS A 52 50.77 1.32 -30.84
CA LYS A 52 50.72 2.75 -30.46
C LYS A 52 49.58 3.50 -31.17
N ASP A 53 49.20 3.06 -32.36
CA ASP A 53 48.25 3.73 -33.23
C ASP A 53 47.12 2.79 -33.64
N SER A 54 46.03 3.37 -34.14
CA SER A 54 44.88 2.63 -34.66
C SER A 54 45.15 1.95 -36.00
N ALA A 55 46.20 2.35 -36.74
CA ALA A 55 46.54 1.78 -38.04
C ALA A 55 47.00 0.33 -37.93
N GLY A 56 47.75 -0.01 -36.88
CA GLY A 56 48.16 -1.38 -36.57
C GLY A 56 47.18 -2.17 -35.69
N ALA A 57 46.04 -1.60 -35.32
CA ALA A 57 45.09 -2.20 -34.37
C ALA A 57 44.08 -3.11 -35.05
N THR A 58 43.55 -4.09 -34.30
CA THR A 58 42.47 -4.95 -34.80
C THR A 58 41.17 -4.15 -34.87
N LYS A 59 40.61 -4.06 -36.08
CA LYS A 59 39.34 -3.38 -36.38
C LYS A 59 38.16 -4.23 -35.90
N LEU A 60 37.25 -3.61 -35.16
CA LEU A 60 35.97 -4.19 -34.75
C LEU A 60 34.84 -3.55 -35.57
N GLN A 61 34.14 -4.35 -36.36
CA GLN A 61 32.91 -3.94 -37.04
C GLN A 61 31.72 -4.40 -36.18
N LEU A 62 30.90 -3.43 -35.74
CA LEU A 62 29.63 -3.68 -35.08
C LEU A 62 28.54 -3.31 -36.08
N THR A 63 27.74 -4.27 -36.53
CA THR A 63 26.58 -4.01 -37.39
C THR A 63 25.32 -4.17 -36.55
N ALA A 64 24.51 -3.11 -36.43
CA ALA A 64 23.18 -3.18 -35.85
C ALA A 64 22.16 -2.93 -36.97
N ASP A 65 21.27 -3.90 -37.22
CA ASP A 65 20.12 -3.73 -38.12
C ASP A 65 18.85 -4.17 -37.36
N GLY A 66 17.94 -3.22 -37.12
CA GLY A 66 16.69 -3.46 -36.40
C GLY A 66 16.80 -3.58 -34.86
N SER A 67 15.61 -3.63 -34.23
CA SER A 67 15.49 -3.99 -32.82
C SER A 67 15.47 -5.51 -32.67
N VAL A 68 16.43 -6.06 -31.94
CA VAL A 68 16.39 -7.46 -31.53
C VAL A 68 15.49 -7.57 -30.31
N TRP A 69 14.52 -8.47 -30.35
CA TRP A 69 13.64 -8.77 -29.22
C TRP A 69 13.93 -10.18 -28.72
N GLY A 70 13.91 -10.35 -27.40
CA GLY A 70 14.01 -11.64 -26.75
C GLY A 70 12.81 -11.87 -25.84
N SER A 71 12.50 -13.14 -25.64
CA SER A 71 11.53 -13.58 -24.63
C SER A 71 12.12 -14.79 -23.90
N GLU A 72 12.18 -14.71 -22.59
CA GLU A 72 12.75 -15.75 -21.74
C GLU A 72 11.71 -16.19 -20.71
N GLY A 73 11.52 -17.51 -20.58
CA GLY A 73 10.63 -18.09 -19.58
C GLY A 73 9.16 -17.70 -19.74
N LEU A 74 8.67 -17.51 -20.97
CA LEU A 74 7.28 -17.19 -21.20
C LEU A 74 6.38 -18.33 -20.70
N PHE A 75 5.39 -17.98 -19.87
CA PHE A 75 4.36 -18.90 -19.40
C PHE A 75 3.01 -18.19 -19.52
N TYR A 76 2.12 -18.76 -20.34
CA TYR A 76 0.80 -18.24 -20.68
C TYR A 76 -0.06 -19.39 -21.26
N PRO A 77 -1.39 -19.28 -21.34
CA PRO A 77 -2.24 -20.36 -21.86
C PRO A 77 -1.76 -20.83 -23.24
N GLY A 78 -1.52 -22.14 -23.41
CA GLY A 78 -1.05 -22.74 -24.65
C GLY A 78 0.48 -22.69 -24.86
N SER A 79 1.24 -22.00 -24.00
CA SER A 79 2.71 -21.97 -24.07
C SER A 79 3.38 -23.33 -23.81
N GLU A 80 2.65 -24.26 -23.19
CA GLU A 80 3.12 -25.59 -22.77
C GLU A 80 3.09 -26.63 -23.91
N GLY A 81 2.71 -26.23 -25.13
CA GLY A 81 2.65 -27.12 -26.29
C GLY A 81 1.44 -28.07 -26.32
N LYS A 82 0.46 -27.85 -25.41
CA LYS A 82 -0.84 -28.53 -25.37
C LYS A 82 -1.96 -27.50 -25.26
N GLU A 83 -3.17 -27.89 -25.65
CA GLU A 83 -4.35 -27.02 -25.53
C GLU A 83 -4.69 -26.78 -24.05
N THR A 84 -4.56 -25.52 -23.60
CA THR A 84 -5.01 -25.12 -22.27
C THR A 84 -6.53 -25.02 -22.24
N GLN A 85 -7.15 -25.63 -21.24
CA GLN A 85 -8.59 -25.59 -21.00
C GLN A 85 -8.88 -24.98 -19.63
N LEU A 86 -9.61 -23.88 -19.61
CA LEU A 86 -10.04 -23.14 -18.42
C LEU A 86 -11.53 -23.36 -18.18
N LEU A 87 -12.01 -23.09 -16.96
CA LEU A 87 -13.43 -23.10 -16.61
C LEU A 87 -13.93 -21.68 -16.38
N ALA A 88 -15.07 -21.35 -17.01
CA ALA A 88 -15.69 -20.03 -16.88
C ALA A 88 -15.99 -19.69 -15.41
N ASN A 89 -15.62 -18.47 -14.99
CA ASN A 89 -15.78 -17.96 -13.62
C ASN A 89 -15.03 -18.74 -12.53
N LYS A 90 -14.10 -19.64 -12.87
CA LYS A 90 -13.40 -20.50 -11.90
C LYS A 90 -11.90 -20.61 -12.12
N SER A 91 -11.44 -20.66 -13.37
CA SER A 91 -10.01 -20.78 -13.67
C SER A 91 -9.36 -19.42 -13.90
N SER A 92 -8.15 -19.23 -13.37
CA SER A 92 -7.23 -18.16 -13.77
C SER A 92 -5.99 -18.79 -14.39
N TYR A 93 -5.15 -18.00 -15.04
CA TYR A 93 -3.89 -18.47 -15.61
C TYR A 93 -2.82 -17.37 -15.52
N PRO A 94 -1.63 -17.64 -14.98
CA PRO A 94 -0.62 -16.62 -14.81
C PRO A 94 0.08 -16.29 -16.13
N VAL A 95 0.45 -15.02 -16.30
CA VAL A 95 1.33 -14.56 -17.37
C VAL A 95 2.70 -14.25 -16.79
N ARG A 96 3.72 -14.98 -17.23
CA ARG A 96 5.11 -14.86 -16.76
C ARG A 96 6.09 -14.76 -17.93
N GLY A 97 7.30 -14.36 -17.58
CA GLY A 97 8.45 -14.28 -18.48
C GLY A 97 9.00 -12.86 -18.60
N VAL A 98 10.21 -12.78 -19.12
CA VAL A 98 10.91 -11.51 -19.33
C VAL A 98 11.00 -11.24 -20.82
N ILE A 99 10.55 -10.05 -21.21
CA ILE A 99 10.73 -9.53 -22.56
C ILE A 99 11.97 -8.65 -22.55
N THR A 100 12.85 -8.81 -23.53
CA THR A 100 14.04 -7.97 -23.72
C THR A 100 14.02 -7.31 -25.09
N SER A 101 14.65 -6.14 -25.18
CA SER A 101 14.77 -5.39 -26.43
C SER A 101 16.12 -4.70 -26.51
N SER A 102 16.70 -4.63 -27.71
CA SER A 102 17.92 -3.85 -27.94
C SER A 102 17.68 -2.33 -27.99
N LEU A 103 16.43 -1.89 -28.02
CA LEU A 103 16.02 -0.48 -27.89
C LEU A 103 15.11 -0.30 -26.67
N PRO A 104 14.99 0.93 -26.12
CA PRO A 104 14.13 1.17 -24.96
C PRO A 104 12.66 0.82 -25.24
N ILE A 105 12.09 -0.04 -24.40
CA ILE A 105 10.70 -0.49 -24.48
C ILE A 105 9.79 0.65 -24.02
N THR A 106 8.78 0.96 -24.82
CA THR A 106 7.79 2.02 -24.53
C THR A 106 6.47 1.45 -24.03
N SER A 107 6.08 0.26 -24.48
CA SER A 107 4.88 -0.42 -23.96
C SER A 107 4.94 -1.93 -24.13
N VAL A 108 4.23 -2.64 -23.25
CA VAL A 108 3.97 -4.08 -23.36
C VAL A 108 2.48 -4.32 -23.17
N THR A 109 1.88 -5.18 -24.01
CA THR A 109 0.45 -5.50 -23.96
C THR A 109 0.23 -7.01 -24.03
N VAL A 110 -0.66 -7.50 -23.17
CA VAL A 110 -1.22 -8.87 -23.21
C VAL A 110 -2.70 -8.76 -23.53
N LYS A 111 -3.16 -9.51 -24.53
CA LYS A 111 -4.53 -9.44 -25.00
C LYS A 111 -5.07 -10.85 -25.23
N ALA A 112 -6.26 -11.15 -24.72
CA ALA A 112 -7.00 -12.36 -25.07
C ALA A 112 -8.32 -11.94 -25.74
N VAL A 113 -8.63 -12.53 -26.89
CA VAL A 113 -9.84 -12.20 -27.67
C VAL A 113 -10.53 -13.49 -28.08
N SER A 114 -11.86 -13.54 -27.95
CA SER A 114 -12.63 -14.68 -28.43
C SER A 114 -12.56 -14.81 -29.96
N SER A 115 -12.77 -16.00 -30.49
CA SER A 115 -12.80 -16.22 -31.95
C SER A 115 -13.87 -15.38 -32.66
N SER A 116 -14.92 -14.95 -31.96
CA SER A 116 -15.96 -14.05 -32.47
C SER A 116 -15.61 -12.55 -32.35
N GLY A 117 -14.50 -12.22 -31.67
CA GLY A 117 -14.10 -10.85 -31.37
C GLY A 117 -14.96 -10.13 -30.31
N SER A 118 -15.94 -10.82 -29.72
CA SER A 118 -16.99 -10.18 -28.90
C SER A 118 -16.64 -10.08 -27.41
N THR A 119 -15.74 -10.93 -26.92
CA THR A 119 -15.35 -10.99 -25.50
C THR A 119 -13.83 -11.12 -25.36
N GLY A 120 -13.27 -10.74 -24.20
CA GLY A 120 -11.83 -10.77 -23.97
C GLY A 120 -11.34 -9.75 -22.94
N PHE A 121 -10.02 -9.57 -22.87
CA PHE A 121 -9.38 -8.51 -22.09
C PHE A 121 -8.16 -7.92 -22.83
N THR A 122 -7.71 -6.76 -22.38
CA THR A 122 -6.45 -6.13 -22.80
C THR A 122 -5.78 -5.52 -21.57
N ALA A 123 -4.56 -5.95 -21.27
CA ALA A 123 -3.72 -5.44 -20.20
C ALA A 123 -2.48 -4.79 -20.79
N THR A 124 -2.25 -3.51 -20.51
CA THR A 124 -1.16 -2.72 -21.10
C THR A 124 -0.38 -1.97 -20.04
N SER A 125 0.94 -1.97 -20.16
CA SER A 125 1.86 -1.18 -19.34
C SER A 125 2.59 -0.17 -20.21
N SER A 126 2.45 1.10 -19.86
CA SER A 126 3.15 2.21 -20.50
C SER A 126 4.40 2.55 -19.70
N ILE A 127 5.57 2.40 -20.32
CA ILE A 127 6.85 2.52 -19.64
C ILE A 127 7.42 3.91 -19.86
N LYS A 128 7.75 4.59 -18.76
CA LYS A 128 8.44 5.90 -18.78
C LYS A 128 9.91 5.69 -18.44
N GLY A 129 10.80 6.19 -19.29
CA GLY A 129 12.25 6.09 -19.11
C GLY A 129 12.91 5.03 -20.00
N THR A 130 14.21 4.84 -19.80
CA THR A 130 15.04 3.98 -20.66
C THR A 130 15.14 2.58 -20.07
N VAL A 131 14.27 1.66 -20.52
CA VAL A 131 14.19 0.29 -20.02
C VAL A 131 14.34 -0.70 -21.17
N TYR A 132 15.22 -1.69 -21.03
CA TYR A 132 15.51 -2.68 -22.09
C TYR A 132 14.96 -4.08 -21.78
N SER A 133 14.35 -4.25 -20.60
CA SER A 133 13.76 -5.51 -20.16
C SER A 133 12.47 -5.26 -19.38
N TYR A 134 11.45 -6.09 -19.61
CA TYR A 134 10.16 -5.99 -18.94
C TYR A 134 9.70 -7.35 -18.41
N ASP A 135 9.37 -7.40 -17.13
CA ASP A 135 8.81 -8.58 -16.47
C ASP A 135 7.28 -8.59 -16.63
N LEU A 136 6.76 -9.62 -17.29
CA LEU A 136 5.33 -9.80 -17.55
C LEU A 136 4.50 -9.99 -16.28
N TRP A 137 5.10 -10.38 -15.15
CA TRP A 137 4.42 -10.44 -13.85
C TRP A 137 3.69 -9.13 -13.53
N LYS A 138 4.24 -7.99 -13.93
CA LYS A 138 3.65 -6.66 -13.68
C LYS A 138 2.29 -6.43 -14.37
N LEU A 139 1.94 -7.24 -15.36
CA LEU A 139 0.64 -7.21 -16.04
C LEU A 139 -0.30 -8.34 -15.60
N ASP A 140 0.17 -9.27 -14.77
CA ASP A 140 -0.54 -10.50 -14.45
C ASP A 140 -1.89 -10.25 -13.77
N SER A 141 -1.92 -9.39 -12.75
CA SER A 141 -3.17 -9.05 -12.04
C SER A 141 -4.21 -8.36 -12.92
N ALA A 142 -3.79 -7.78 -14.06
CA ALA A 142 -4.69 -7.16 -15.03
C ALA A 142 -5.19 -8.15 -16.10
N CYS A 143 -4.59 -9.35 -16.20
CA CYS A 143 -5.01 -10.40 -17.12
C CYS A 143 -6.16 -11.21 -16.52
N ALA A 144 -7.40 -10.74 -16.74
CA ALA A 144 -8.59 -11.29 -16.08
C ALA A 144 -9.14 -12.56 -16.75
N PHE A 145 -8.36 -13.65 -16.82
CA PHE A 145 -8.79 -14.93 -17.41
C PHE A 145 -10.04 -15.51 -16.75
N SER A 146 -10.20 -15.31 -15.44
CA SER A 146 -11.37 -15.78 -14.67
C SER A 146 -12.68 -15.12 -15.09
N ARG A 147 -12.64 -13.99 -15.79
CA ARG A 147 -13.82 -13.26 -16.27
C ARG A 147 -14.21 -13.61 -17.70
N LEU A 148 -13.49 -14.53 -18.34
CA LEU A 148 -13.79 -14.97 -19.70
C LEU A 148 -15.01 -15.90 -19.69
N SER A 149 -15.93 -15.64 -20.62
CA SER A 149 -17.09 -16.52 -20.86
C SER A 149 -16.64 -17.78 -21.61
N VAL A 150 -17.48 -18.81 -21.58
CA VAL A 150 -17.29 -20.06 -22.35
C VAL A 150 -16.99 -19.72 -23.81
N GLY A 151 -15.95 -20.33 -24.37
CA GLY A 151 -15.54 -20.12 -25.77
C GLY A 151 -14.06 -20.36 -26.04
N GLU A 152 -13.70 -20.20 -27.30
CA GLU A 152 -12.34 -20.29 -27.83
C GLU A 152 -11.70 -18.90 -27.85
N TYR A 153 -10.43 -18.79 -27.42
CA TYR A 153 -9.71 -17.52 -27.34
C TYR A 153 -8.33 -17.61 -27.99
N THR A 154 -7.89 -16.48 -28.57
CA THR A 154 -6.50 -16.26 -28.98
C THR A 154 -5.86 -15.24 -28.04
N LEU A 155 -4.75 -15.62 -27.40
CA LEU A 155 -3.90 -14.74 -26.61
C LEU A 155 -2.74 -14.23 -27.46
N THR A 156 -2.44 -12.94 -27.34
CA THR A 156 -1.29 -12.28 -27.98
C THR A 156 -0.51 -11.46 -26.96
N ILE A 157 0.81 -11.56 -27.00
CA ILE A 157 1.74 -10.71 -26.24
C ILE A 157 2.50 -9.85 -27.25
N THR A 158 2.40 -8.54 -27.10
CA THR A 158 3.05 -7.56 -27.96
C THR A 158 3.90 -6.59 -27.15
N ALA A 159 4.98 -6.09 -27.75
CA ALA A 159 5.80 -5.04 -27.17
C ALA A 159 6.17 -4.00 -28.22
N THR A 160 6.38 -2.77 -27.77
CA THR A 160 6.66 -1.61 -28.63
C THR A 160 7.92 -0.91 -28.17
N ASN A 161 8.71 -0.45 -29.12
CA ASN A 161 9.79 0.50 -28.93
C ASN A 161 9.81 1.51 -30.09
N SER A 162 10.88 2.31 -30.18
CA SER A 162 11.01 3.31 -31.25
C SER A 162 11.09 2.75 -32.67
N ALA A 163 11.41 1.46 -32.84
CA ALA A 163 11.41 0.80 -34.15
C ALA A 163 10.02 0.26 -34.55
N GLY A 164 9.06 0.18 -33.62
CA GLY A 164 7.69 -0.27 -33.86
C GLY A 164 7.19 -1.28 -32.84
N THR A 165 6.04 -1.89 -33.14
CA THR A 165 5.39 -2.94 -32.33
C THR A 165 5.61 -4.31 -32.94
N VAL A 166 5.86 -5.31 -32.09
CA VAL A 166 6.08 -6.71 -32.47
C VAL A 166 5.24 -7.64 -31.60
N THR A 167 4.72 -8.72 -32.22
CA THR A 167 4.13 -9.86 -31.52
C THR A 167 5.22 -10.83 -31.11
N LEU A 168 5.35 -11.06 -29.80
CA LEU A 168 6.36 -11.92 -29.21
C LEU A 168 5.84 -13.34 -28.93
N ALA A 169 4.52 -13.47 -28.73
CA ALA A 169 3.85 -14.74 -28.53
C ALA A 169 2.40 -14.67 -28.96
N GLU A 170 1.90 -15.79 -29.48
CA GLU A 170 0.50 -16.01 -29.82
C GLU A 170 0.11 -17.47 -29.52
N SER A 171 -1.07 -17.68 -28.96
CA SER A 171 -1.60 -19.02 -28.68
C SER A 171 -3.12 -19.05 -28.62
N GLN A 172 -3.67 -20.26 -28.69
CA GLN A 172 -5.10 -20.53 -28.53
C GLN A 172 -5.37 -21.31 -27.23
N PHE A 173 -6.50 -21.05 -26.60
CA PHE A 173 -6.99 -21.77 -25.42
C PHE A 173 -8.52 -21.77 -25.35
N LYS A 174 -9.07 -22.70 -24.56
CA LYS A 174 -10.51 -22.88 -24.38
C LYS A 174 -10.97 -22.46 -22.99
N VAL A 175 -12.20 -21.98 -22.91
CA VAL A 175 -12.94 -21.79 -21.67
C VAL A 175 -14.21 -22.64 -21.74
N ASN A 176 -14.33 -23.64 -20.87
CA ASN A 176 -15.44 -24.59 -20.81
C ASN A 176 -16.49 -24.18 -19.77
N ALA A 177 -17.69 -24.75 -19.88
CA ALA A 177 -18.80 -24.52 -18.96
C ALA A 177 -18.53 -25.13 -17.58
N ASN A 178 -19.01 -24.45 -16.54
CA ASN A 178 -18.94 -24.92 -15.16
C ASN A 178 -20.21 -25.70 -14.80
N SER A 179 -20.19 -27.04 -14.87
CA SER A 179 -21.30 -27.91 -14.43
C SER A 179 -20.95 -28.67 -13.15
N SER A 180 -21.90 -28.74 -12.22
CA SER A 180 -21.79 -29.43 -10.93
C SER A 180 -21.71 -30.94 -11.08
N PHE A 181 -20.74 -31.62 -10.45
CA PHE A 181 -20.60 -33.09 -10.47
C PHE A 181 -20.27 -33.70 -9.10
N SER A 182 -20.59 -35.00 -8.98
CA SER A 182 -20.54 -35.83 -7.77
C SER A 182 -19.22 -36.63 -7.69
N PRO A 183 -18.70 -36.96 -6.48
CA PRO A 183 -17.35 -37.53 -6.27
C PRO A 183 -17.07 -38.92 -6.88
N GLY A 184 -18.04 -39.54 -7.54
CA GLY A 184 -17.91 -40.87 -8.15
C GLY A 184 -17.42 -40.89 -9.60
N ASP A 185 -17.35 -39.72 -10.25
CA ASP A 185 -17.00 -39.59 -11.67
C ASP A 185 -15.53 -39.15 -11.91
N LEU A 186 -14.69 -39.15 -10.88
CA LEU A 186 -13.32 -38.66 -10.98
C LEU A 186 -12.41 -39.68 -11.67
N SER A 187 -11.77 -39.25 -12.76
CA SER A 187 -10.65 -39.98 -13.36
C SER A 187 -9.39 -39.88 -12.48
N ASP A 188 -8.37 -40.73 -12.70
CA ASP A 188 -7.11 -40.76 -11.92
C ASP A 188 -6.33 -39.42 -11.90
N GLU A 189 -6.77 -38.42 -12.67
CA GLU A 189 -6.14 -37.11 -12.85
C GLU A 189 -6.97 -35.95 -12.26
N GLU A 190 -8.08 -36.21 -11.56
CA GLU A 190 -8.97 -35.20 -10.97
C GLU A 190 -9.10 -35.36 -9.45
N TYR A 191 -8.88 -34.26 -8.72
CA TYR A 191 -8.78 -34.21 -7.26
C TYR A 191 -9.74 -33.20 -6.64
N ALA A 192 -10.44 -33.63 -5.61
CA ALA A 192 -11.26 -32.77 -4.76
C ALA A 192 -10.39 -32.11 -3.68
N VAL A 193 -10.43 -30.78 -3.63
CA VAL A 193 -9.72 -29.98 -2.63
C VAL A 193 -10.71 -29.16 -1.82
N SER A 194 -10.69 -29.35 -0.51
CA SER A 194 -11.52 -28.58 0.43
C SER A 194 -10.72 -27.45 1.08
N PHE A 195 -11.39 -26.34 1.34
CA PHE A 195 -10.86 -25.17 2.05
C PHE A 195 -11.53 -25.10 3.41
N GLN A 196 -10.75 -25.19 4.47
CA GLN A 196 -11.22 -25.30 5.85
C GLN A 196 -10.72 -24.14 6.73
N ILE A 197 -11.64 -23.51 7.46
CA ILE A 197 -11.36 -22.52 8.50
C ILE A 197 -11.76 -23.14 9.84
N GLY A 198 -10.81 -23.33 10.75
CA GLY A 198 -11.05 -24.09 11.98
C GLY A 198 -11.55 -25.51 11.66
N ASP A 199 -12.74 -25.86 12.12
CA ASP A 199 -13.39 -27.15 11.85
C ASP A 199 -14.42 -27.10 10.70
N VAL A 200 -14.57 -25.95 10.03
CA VAL A 200 -15.62 -25.72 9.02
C VAL A 200 -15.01 -25.72 7.63
N VAL A 201 -15.50 -26.59 6.75
CA VAL A 201 -15.20 -26.53 5.31
C VAL A 201 -16.04 -25.41 4.68
N VAL A 202 -15.38 -24.35 4.24
CA VAL A 202 -16.03 -23.14 3.70
C VAL A 202 -16.20 -23.20 2.18
N GLU A 203 -15.36 -23.95 1.48
CA GLU A 203 -15.46 -24.17 0.04
C GLU A 203 -14.85 -25.52 -0.34
N SER A 204 -15.34 -26.16 -1.40
CA SER A 204 -14.70 -27.32 -2.04
C SER A 204 -14.62 -27.10 -3.54
N ARG A 205 -13.50 -27.47 -4.14
CA ARG A 205 -13.21 -27.29 -5.57
C ARG A 205 -12.59 -28.54 -6.18
N MET A 206 -12.72 -28.67 -7.49
CA MET A 206 -12.11 -29.74 -8.28
C MET A 206 -10.93 -29.20 -9.08
N TYR A 207 -9.86 -29.98 -9.12
CA TYR A 207 -8.62 -29.63 -9.80
C TYR A 207 -8.02 -30.84 -10.50
N ARG A 208 -7.22 -30.60 -11.54
CA ARG A 208 -6.37 -31.60 -12.18
C ARG A 208 -4.92 -31.48 -11.74
N LEU A 209 -4.12 -32.49 -12.00
CA LEU A 209 -2.67 -32.47 -11.71
C LEU A 209 -1.94 -31.28 -12.37
N THR A 210 -2.43 -30.83 -13.52
CA THR A 210 -1.87 -29.69 -14.27
C THR A 210 -2.35 -28.34 -13.74
N ASP A 211 -3.29 -28.31 -12.81
CA ASP A 211 -3.91 -27.08 -12.34
C ASP A 211 -3.09 -26.42 -11.21
N THR A 212 -3.33 -25.12 -11.03
CA THR A 212 -3.00 -24.41 -9.79
C THR A 212 -4.27 -24.15 -8.98
N TYR A 213 -4.13 -23.83 -7.70
CA TYR A 213 -5.30 -23.61 -6.83
C TYR A 213 -6.17 -22.38 -7.20
N GLY A 214 -5.71 -21.50 -8.10
CA GLY A 214 -6.47 -20.34 -8.55
C GLY A 214 -6.82 -19.38 -7.41
N GLU A 215 -7.77 -18.47 -7.64
CA GLU A 215 -8.17 -17.47 -6.64
C GLU A 215 -8.66 -18.16 -5.35
N LEU A 216 -7.88 -18.11 -4.28
CA LEU A 216 -8.22 -18.78 -3.02
C LEU A 216 -9.40 -18.07 -2.32
N PRO A 217 -10.19 -18.76 -1.50
CA PRO A 217 -11.28 -18.12 -0.78
C PRO A 217 -10.77 -16.97 0.10
N THR A 218 -11.49 -15.85 0.07
CA THR A 218 -11.22 -14.69 0.94
C THR A 218 -11.67 -15.00 2.35
N VAL A 219 -10.83 -14.66 3.32
CA VAL A 219 -11.12 -14.81 4.76
C VAL A 219 -11.08 -13.42 5.40
N ASP A 220 -12.23 -12.95 5.86
CA ASP A 220 -12.40 -11.66 6.55
C ASP A 220 -12.31 -11.85 8.08
N GLU A 221 -11.24 -12.51 8.52
CA GLU A 221 -10.94 -12.74 9.94
C GLU A 221 -9.54 -12.19 10.26
N ALA A 222 -9.45 -11.45 11.38
CA ALA A 222 -8.20 -10.82 11.80
C ALA A 222 -7.09 -11.87 11.97
N GLY A 223 -5.90 -11.55 11.46
CA GLY A 223 -4.75 -12.45 11.54
C GLY A 223 -4.69 -13.51 10.47
N PHE A 224 -5.58 -13.55 9.48
CA PHE A 224 -5.45 -14.50 8.37
C PHE A 224 -4.09 -14.35 7.66
N GLN A 225 -3.32 -15.43 7.63
CA GLN A 225 -1.98 -15.48 7.04
C GLN A 225 -1.94 -16.18 5.69
N GLY A 226 -3.01 -16.88 5.30
CA GLY A 226 -3.08 -17.62 4.05
C GLY A 226 -3.62 -19.05 4.22
N TRP A 227 -3.57 -19.79 3.13
CA TRP A 227 -4.00 -21.19 3.04
C TRP A 227 -2.80 -22.12 3.05
N TYR A 228 -2.89 -23.22 3.79
CA TYR A 228 -1.77 -24.13 4.04
C TYR A 228 -2.20 -25.59 3.85
N ARG A 229 -1.29 -26.43 3.39
CA ARG A 229 -1.46 -27.89 3.48
C ARG A 229 -1.29 -28.37 4.92
N GLU A 230 -1.69 -29.61 5.17
CA GLU A 230 -1.54 -30.28 6.48
C GLU A 230 -0.08 -30.31 6.96
N ASP A 231 0.87 -30.50 6.04
CA ASP A 231 2.31 -30.46 6.32
C ASP A 231 2.86 -29.06 6.66
N GLY A 232 2.01 -28.04 6.57
CA GLY A 232 2.33 -26.64 6.85
C GLY A 232 2.96 -25.88 5.71
N THR A 233 2.97 -26.42 4.49
CA THR A 233 3.34 -25.69 3.28
C THR A 233 2.29 -24.62 2.97
N GLU A 234 2.71 -23.36 2.84
CA GLU A 234 1.84 -22.28 2.39
C GLU A 234 1.51 -22.43 0.90
N ILE A 235 0.25 -22.16 0.57
CA ILE A 235 -0.31 -22.32 -0.75
C ILE A 235 -0.77 -20.96 -1.26
N SER A 236 -0.29 -20.62 -2.45
CA SER A 236 -0.72 -19.42 -3.17
C SER A 236 -1.66 -19.81 -4.31
N PRO A 237 -2.38 -18.85 -4.92
CA PRO A 237 -3.18 -19.09 -6.11
C PRO A 237 -2.44 -19.80 -7.27
N ASN A 238 -1.12 -19.66 -7.32
CA ASN A 238 -0.29 -20.23 -8.38
C ASN A 238 0.42 -21.52 -7.96
N SER A 239 0.22 -22.02 -6.74
CA SER A 239 0.82 -23.27 -6.30
C SER A 239 0.20 -24.46 -7.08
N PRO A 240 1.02 -25.41 -7.59
CA PRO A 240 0.50 -26.58 -8.29
C PRO A 240 -0.31 -27.45 -7.34
N VAL A 241 -1.41 -28.00 -7.84
CA VAL A 241 -2.30 -28.84 -7.05
C VAL A 241 -1.64 -30.19 -6.78
N ALA A 242 -1.75 -30.68 -5.55
CA ALA A 242 -1.22 -31.99 -5.20
C ALA A 242 -2.02 -33.11 -5.88
N ALA A 243 -1.32 -34.20 -6.24
CA ALA A 243 -1.86 -35.36 -6.97
C ALA A 243 -2.77 -36.28 -6.12
N SER A 244 -3.65 -35.69 -5.31
CA SER A 244 -4.57 -36.42 -4.45
C SER A 244 -5.68 -35.49 -3.94
N ASN A 245 -6.79 -36.07 -3.48
CA ASN A 245 -7.75 -35.32 -2.67
C ASN A 245 -7.08 -34.84 -1.39
N HIS A 246 -7.30 -33.59 -0.98
CA HIS A 246 -6.73 -33.03 0.25
C HIS A 246 -7.47 -31.78 0.71
N THR A 247 -7.15 -31.32 1.91
CA THR A 247 -7.70 -30.10 2.49
C THR A 247 -6.61 -29.04 2.63
N LEU A 248 -6.97 -27.80 2.32
CA LEU A 248 -6.22 -26.60 2.63
C LEU A 248 -6.82 -25.93 3.85
N TYR A 249 -5.97 -25.54 4.78
CA TYR A 249 -6.33 -24.98 6.08
C TYR A 249 -5.96 -23.51 6.12
N ALA A 250 -6.91 -22.65 6.49
CA ALA A 250 -6.62 -21.28 6.82
C ALA A 250 -5.72 -21.23 8.06
N ARG A 251 -4.60 -20.52 7.99
CA ARG A 251 -3.78 -20.22 9.18
C ARG A 251 -3.96 -18.78 9.59
N PHE A 252 -3.89 -18.58 10.90
CA PHE A 252 -4.00 -17.29 11.53
C PHE A 252 -2.74 -17.02 12.34
N GLY A 253 -2.21 -15.82 12.23
CA GLY A 253 -1.13 -15.32 13.05
C GLY A 253 -1.58 -14.98 14.46
N ASP A 254 -0.59 -14.74 15.31
CA ASP A 254 -0.85 -14.25 16.66
C ASP A 254 -1.60 -12.91 16.59
N LEU A 255 -2.64 -12.84 17.41
CA LEU A 255 -3.38 -11.61 17.65
C LEU A 255 -2.89 -10.98 18.94
N TYR A 256 -2.66 -9.67 18.88
CA TYR A 256 -2.17 -8.87 19.98
C TYR A 256 -3.24 -7.87 20.42
N THR A 257 -3.32 -7.65 21.73
CA THR A 257 -4.32 -6.79 22.35
C THR A 257 -3.89 -5.33 22.24
N VAL A 258 -4.79 -4.48 21.75
CA VAL A 258 -4.69 -3.03 21.82
C VAL A 258 -5.70 -2.54 22.84
N THR A 259 -5.24 -1.84 23.86
CA THR A 259 -6.09 -1.27 24.91
C THR A 259 -5.93 0.24 24.96
N PHE A 260 -7.04 0.98 24.97
CA PHE A 260 -7.06 2.42 25.21
C PHE A 260 -7.65 2.66 26.59
N GLN A 261 -6.96 3.46 27.40
CA GLN A 261 -7.33 3.76 28.78
C GLN A 261 -7.41 5.25 29.09
N VAL A 262 -8.43 5.62 29.87
CA VAL A 262 -8.61 6.96 30.41
C VAL A 262 -8.64 6.85 31.92
N ASP A 263 -7.77 7.57 32.62
CA ASP A 263 -7.66 7.53 34.10
C ASP A 263 -7.56 6.10 34.69
N GLY A 264 -6.96 5.17 33.96
CA GLY A 264 -6.78 3.77 34.36
C GLY A 264 -7.94 2.84 34.00
N GLU A 265 -9.05 3.36 33.49
CA GLU A 265 -10.19 2.58 33.02
C GLU A 265 -10.10 2.30 31.51
N THR A 266 -10.40 1.07 31.10
CA THR A 266 -10.40 0.67 29.69
C THR A 266 -11.61 1.23 28.97
N VAL A 267 -11.39 2.13 28.01
CA VAL A 267 -12.45 2.71 27.17
C VAL A 267 -12.64 1.98 25.84
N ARG A 268 -11.61 1.28 25.36
CA ARG A 268 -11.69 0.44 24.17
C ARG A 268 -10.64 -0.65 24.23
N THR A 269 -11.02 -1.87 23.86
CA THR A 269 -10.09 -2.99 23.67
C THR A 269 -10.46 -3.74 22.40
N PHE A 270 -9.46 -4.16 21.64
CA PHE A 270 -9.62 -5.00 20.45
C PHE A 270 -8.31 -5.75 20.17
N LYS A 271 -8.38 -6.74 19.29
CA LYS A 271 -7.23 -7.55 18.89
C LYS A 271 -6.89 -7.30 17.43
N LEU A 272 -5.60 -7.23 17.12
CA LEU A 272 -5.08 -7.02 15.77
C LEU A 272 -3.92 -7.98 15.49
N ALA A 273 -3.72 -8.31 14.22
CA ALA A 273 -2.53 -9.02 13.78
C ALA A 273 -1.35 -8.06 13.63
N LYS A 274 -0.13 -8.58 13.69
CA LYS A 274 1.09 -7.80 13.41
C LYS A 274 0.97 -7.14 12.04
N GLY A 275 1.23 -5.84 11.97
CA GLY A 275 1.21 -5.06 10.73
C GLY A 275 -0.13 -4.40 10.41
N ASP A 276 -1.22 -4.73 11.13
CA ASP A 276 -2.50 -4.06 10.95
C ASP A 276 -2.46 -2.63 11.50
N LEU A 277 -3.22 -1.72 10.88
CA LEU A 277 -3.29 -0.33 11.31
C LEU A 277 -4.08 -0.22 12.63
N ILE A 278 -3.47 0.39 13.65
CA ILE A 278 -4.15 0.69 14.91
C ILE A 278 -5.08 1.89 14.71
N THR A 279 -6.37 1.72 15.02
CA THR A 279 -7.36 2.80 14.98
C THR A 279 -7.78 3.19 16.39
N ALA A 280 -7.44 4.41 16.81
CA ALA A 280 -7.85 4.95 18.10
C ALA A 280 -9.37 5.15 18.20
N PRO A 281 -9.96 5.11 19.42
CA PRO A 281 -11.32 5.61 19.65
C PRO A 281 -11.39 7.13 19.47
N ALA A 282 -12.61 7.67 19.55
CA ALA A 282 -12.81 9.12 19.62
C ALA A 282 -12.07 9.72 20.83
N ASN A 283 -11.68 11.00 20.70
CA ASN A 283 -10.97 11.70 21.77
C ASN A 283 -11.83 11.70 23.05
N PRO A 284 -11.28 11.23 24.18
CA PRO A 284 -12.02 11.14 25.42
C PRO A 284 -12.23 12.53 26.02
N VAL A 285 -13.36 12.71 26.69
CA VAL A 285 -13.66 13.94 27.44
C VAL A 285 -13.50 13.64 28.92
N LYS A 286 -12.80 14.53 29.63
CA LYS A 286 -12.60 14.42 31.07
C LYS A 286 -13.39 15.50 31.80
N ALA A 287 -14.15 15.09 32.81
CA ALA A 287 -14.88 16.01 33.66
C ALA A 287 -13.93 16.94 34.41
N ALA A 288 -14.31 18.21 34.53
CA ALA A 288 -13.58 19.20 35.29
C ALA A 288 -13.78 18.96 36.80
N ASP A 289 -12.74 19.22 37.59
CA ASP A 289 -12.82 19.14 39.05
C ASP A 289 -13.02 20.53 39.68
N SER A 290 -13.04 20.66 41.01
CA SER A 290 -13.28 21.97 41.65
C SER A 290 -12.24 23.05 41.33
N LYS A 291 -11.06 22.70 40.80
CA LYS A 291 -9.93 23.60 40.57
C LYS A 291 -9.49 23.67 39.11
N TYR A 292 -9.75 22.65 38.31
CA TYR A 292 -9.15 22.49 36.99
C TYR A 292 -10.13 22.03 35.92
N THR A 293 -9.88 22.49 34.69
CA THR A 293 -10.40 21.88 33.45
C THR A 293 -9.31 21.05 32.78
N TYR A 294 -9.74 20.07 31.98
CA TYR A 294 -8.88 19.10 31.33
C TYR A 294 -9.17 19.07 29.84
N SER A 295 -8.10 19.14 29.04
CA SER A 295 -8.19 19.13 27.58
C SER A 295 -7.41 17.94 27.05
N PHE A 296 -8.04 17.09 26.24
CA PHE A 296 -7.33 15.95 25.65
C PHE A 296 -6.15 16.44 24.82
N LYS A 297 -4.98 15.83 25.04
CA LYS A 297 -3.73 16.19 24.36
C LYS A 297 -3.36 15.17 23.30
N ASN A 298 -3.19 13.91 23.71
CA ASN A 298 -2.88 12.79 22.83
C ASN A 298 -3.01 11.46 23.58
N TRP A 299 -2.93 10.36 22.81
CA TRP A 299 -2.69 9.03 23.33
C TRP A 299 -1.18 8.78 23.39
N VAL A 300 -0.69 8.23 24.50
CA VAL A 300 0.71 7.78 24.63
C VAL A 300 0.73 6.30 24.96
N ASP A 301 1.67 5.56 24.39
CA ASP A 301 1.85 4.15 24.74
C ASP A 301 2.51 3.99 26.13
N GLN A 302 2.62 2.75 26.58
CA GLN A 302 3.28 2.38 27.84
C GLN A 302 4.77 2.74 27.93
N ASN A 303 5.42 3.09 26.81
CA ASN A 303 6.81 3.55 26.76
C ASN A 303 6.91 5.09 26.74
N GLY A 304 5.79 5.79 26.59
CA GLY A 304 5.70 7.25 26.50
C GLY A 304 5.69 7.79 25.06
N ASP A 305 5.62 6.91 24.05
CA ASP A 305 5.59 7.30 22.64
C ASP A 305 4.19 7.79 22.25
N VAL A 306 4.12 8.90 21.50
CA VAL A 306 2.86 9.50 21.07
C VAL A 306 2.25 8.69 19.92
N PHE A 307 0.98 8.32 20.07
CA PHE A 307 0.22 7.65 19.02
C PHE A 307 0.05 8.55 17.79
N ALA A 308 0.45 8.05 16.63
CA ALA A 308 0.25 8.71 15.34
C ALA A 308 -0.91 8.07 14.57
N ALA A 309 -2.05 8.75 14.52
CA ALA A 309 -3.21 8.27 13.77
C ALA A 309 -2.85 8.02 12.30
N LYS A 310 -3.37 6.93 11.72
CA LYS A 310 -3.10 6.48 10.33
C LYS A 310 -1.65 6.10 10.00
N ALA A 311 -0.75 6.13 10.97
CA ALA A 311 0.67 5.78 10.78
C ALA A 311 1.20 4.77 11.82
N THR A 312 0.38 4.37 12.79
CA THR A 312 0.76 3.43 13.84
C THR A 312 0.22 2.04 13.52
N TYR A 313 1.13 1.07 13.37
CA TYR A 313 0.82 -0.31 13.03
C TYR A 313 1.08 -1.25 14.20
N MET A 314 0.36 -2.36 14.25
CA MET A 314 0.46 -3.31 15.35
C MET A 314 1.80 -4.04 15.34
N GLY A 315 2.42 -4.10 16.52
CA GLY A 315 3.67 -4.83 16.74
C GLY A 315 3.46 -6.31 17.04
N THR A 316 4.44 -6.91 17.72
CA THR A 316 4.41 -8.32 18.17
C THR A 316 4.20 -8.45 19.69
N LYS A 317 3.58 -7.45 20.30
CA LYS A 317 3.29 -7.40 21.74
C LYS A 317 2.01 -6.62 21.98
N ASP A 318 1.29 -6.99 23.02
CA ASP A 318 0.18 -6.21 23.52
C ASP A 318 0.62 -4.78 23.87
N ILE A 319 -0.25 -3.82 23.57
CA ILE A 319 0.04 -2.40 23.74
C ILE A 319 -1.13 -1.70 24.40
N THR A 320 -0.80 -0.89 25.40
CA THR A 320 -1.77 -0.01 26.06
C THR A 320 -1.44 1.44 25.74
N TYR A 321 -2.45 2.18 25.30
CA TYR A 321 -2.42 3.63 25.13
C TYR A 321 -3.19 4.32 26.24
N THR A 322 -2.56 5.27 26.92
CA THR A 322 -3.20 6.08 27.96
C THR A 322 -3.46 7.49 27.45
N ALA A 323 -4.65 8.01 27.71
CA ALA A 323 -5.00 9.38 27.38
C ALA A 323 -4.22 10.38 28.24
N GLN A 324 -3.59 11.36 27.60
CA GLN A 324 -2.96 12.49 28.26
C GLN A 324 -3.84 13.73 28.17
N PHE A 325 -3.89 14.49 29.25
CA PHE A 325 -4.67 15.72 29.34
C PHE A 325 -3.81 16.91 29.75
N THR A 326 -4.01 18.03 29.08
CA THR A 326 -3.53 19.34 29.55
C THR A 326 -4.45 19.82 30.67
N LYS A 327 -3.86 20.23 31.79
CA LYS A 327 -4.56 20.67 33.00
C LYS A 327 -4.52 22.20 33.12
N THR A 328 -5.68 22.85 33.21
CA THR A 328 -5.80 24.32 33.25
C THR A 328 -6.58 24.76 34.49
N ALA A 329 -6.09 25.74 35.24
CA ALA A 329 -6.77 26.24 36.43
C ALA A 329 -8.06 27.01 36.05
N LYS A 330 -9.13 26.81 36.82
CA LYS A 330 -10.36 27.61 36.68
C LYS A 330 -10.12 29.02 37.18
N SER A 331 -10.64 30.01 36.46
CA SER A 331 -10.77 31.38 36.94
C SER A 331 -11.95 31.48 37.90
N ASP A 332 -11.76 32.11 39.07
CA ASP A 332 -12.81 32.32 40.07
C ASP A 332 -13.83 33.37 39.57
N HIS A 333 -14.75 32.96 38.71
CA HIS A 333 -15.94 33.74 38.37
C HIS A 333 -17.17 32.93 38.76
N GLY A 334 -17.67 33.20 39.96
CA GLY A 334 -18.91 32.60 40.46
C GLY A 334 -20.11 33.18 39.71
N SER A 335 -20.81 32.34 38.94
CA SER A 335 -22.18 32.62 38.51
C SER A 335 -23.17 31.83 39.39
N SER A 336 -24.28 32.48 39.76
CA SER A 336 -25.41 31.88 40.47
C SER A 336 -26.40 31.18 39.54
N ASP A 337 -26.27 31.34 38.22
CA ASP A 337 -27.04 30.61 37.21
C ASP A 337 -26.20 29.43 36.68
N PRO A 338 -26.60 28.17 36.93
CA PRO A 338 -25.85 27.01 36.47
C PRO A 338 -25.79 26.86 34.95
N THR A 339 -26.61 27.58 34.18
CA THR A 339 -26.57 27.60 32.71
C THR A 339 -25.70 28.71 32.14
N GLU A 340 -25.24 29.65 32.97
CA GLU A 340 -24.32 30.70 32.58
C GLU A 340 -22.87 30.22 32.78
N PRO A 341 -22.01 30.31 31.75
CA PRO A 341 -20.63 29.86 31.87
C PRO A 341 -19.86 30.63 32.94
N SER A 342 -19.07 29.91 33.74
CA SER A 342 -18.16 30.49 34.76
C SER A 342 -16.97 31.26 34.17
N GLY A 343 -17.01 31.63 32.89
CA GLY A 343 -15.86 32.15 32.14
C GLY A 343 -14.76 31.11 31.84
N ALA A 344 -14.88 29.88 32.35
CA ALA A 344 -13.96 28.79 32.07
C ALA A 344 -14.39 27.98 30.84
N PHE A 345 -13.40 27.40 30.14
CA PHE A 345 -13.60 26.70 28.87
C PHE A 345 -13.32 25.20 28.99
N LEU A 346 -14.13 24.41 28.30
CA LEU A 346 -13.89 23.00 28.03
C LEU A 346 -13.29 22.87 26.62
N THR A 347 -11.96 22.78 26.54
CA THR A 347 -11.20 22.71 25.29
C THR A 347 -10.70 21.29 25.00
N GLY A 348 -10.13 21.04 23.82
CA GLY A 348 -9.66 19.71 23.41
C GLY A 348 -10.79 18.78 22.95
N ILE A 349 -11.95 19.35 22.62
CA ILE A 349 -13.07 18.63 22.03
C ILE A 349 -12.87 18.55 20.52
N ALA A 350 -12.89 17.34 19.96
CA ALA A 350 -12.72 17.13 18.53
C ALA A 350 -14.00 17.48 17.75
N PRO A 351 -13.90 17.91 16.48
CA PRO A 351 -15.05 18.03 15.59
C PRO A 351 -15.88 16.75 15.57
N GLN A 352 -17.19 16.90 15.44
CA GLN A 352 -18.17 15.82 15.44
C GLN A 352 -18.23 15.02 16.76
N THR A 353 -17.74 15.57 17.88
CA THR A 353 -18.01 14.99 19.19
C THR A 353 -19.51 15.05 19.47
N SER A 354 -20.12 13.90 19.77
CA SER A 354 -21.56 13.84 20.02
C SER A 354 -21.91 14.39 21.40
N VAL A 355 -23.10 14.96 21.54
CA VAL A 355 -23.68 15.36 22.83
C VAL A 355 -23.68 14.17 23.80
N LYS A 356 -23.95 12.96 23.30
CA LYS A 356 -23.89 11.73 24.09
C LYS A 356 -22.52 11.52 24.74
N THR A 357 -21.43 11.83 24.05
CA THR A 357 -20.06 11.69 24.59
C THR A 357 -19.85 12.58 25.82
N LEU A 358 -20.36 13.81 25.79
CA LEU A 358 -20.30 14.71 26.95
C LEU A 358 -21.23 14.25 28.08
N ASN A 359 -22.44 13.77 27.74
CA ASN A 359 -23.38 13.21 28.72
C ASN A 359 -22.80 11.99 29.44
N ASP A 360 -22.20 11.06 28.71
CA ASP A 360 -21.52 9.88 29.27
C ASP A 360 -20.34 10.29 30.17
N SER A 361 -19.76 11.47 29.94
CA SER A 361 -18.68 12.07 30.74
C SER A 361 -19.18 12.90 31.93
N GLY A 362 -20.49 12.94 32.18
CA GLY A 362 -21.11 13.62 33.32
C GLY A 362 -21.50 15.09 33.10
N TYR A 363 -21.55 15.56 31.85
CA TYR A 363 -22.02 16.90 31.51
C TYR A 363 -23.41 16.89 30.86
N THR A 364 -24.27 17.82 31.24
CA THR A 364 -25.47 18.18 30.48
C THR A 364 -25.13 19.35 29.54
N VAL A 365 -25.52 19.24 28.26
CA VAL A 365 -25.19 20.24 27.24
C VAL A 365 -26.36 21.19 26.99
N TYR A 366 -26.07 22.49 26.90
CA TYR A 366 -27.04 23.53 26.59
C TYR A 366 -26.56 24.40 25.41
N ASP A 367 -27.50 24.84 24.58
CA ASP A 367 -27.32 25.93 23.63
C ASP A 367 -28.17 27.12 24.10
N GLY A 368 -27.51 28.15 24.61
CA GLY A 368 -28.13 29.17 25.43
C GLY A 368 -28.83 28.54 26.65
N LYS A 369 -30.15 28.72 26.76
CA LYS A 369 -30.97 28.14 27.86
C LYS A 369 -31.63 26.81 27.50
N LYS A 370 -31.45 26.33 26.27
CA LYS A 370 -32.10 25.12 25.78
C LYS A 370 -31.17 23.93 25.97
N GLU A 371 -31.63 22.92 26.70
CA GLU A 371 -30.92 21.65 26.80
C GLU A 371 -30.89 20.95 25.43
N ILE A 372 -29.70 20.48 25.05
CA ILE A 372 -29.46 19.71 23.84
C ILE A 372 -29.16 18.28 24.23
N THR A 373 -29.94 17.34 23.70
CA THR A 373 -29.88 15.92 24.09
C THR A 373 -29.33 15.01 22.99
N SER A 374 -29.10 15.54 21.78
CA SER A 374 -28.61 14.79 20.63
C SER A 374 -27.94 15.71 19.61
N GLY A 375 -27.20 15.12 18.66
CA GLY A 375 -26.40 15.87 17.68
C GLY A 375 -24.95 16.02 18.13
N TYR A 376 -24.26 17.00 17.55
CA TYR A 376 -22.88 17.34 17.89
C TYR A 376 -22.85 18.50 18.86
N VAL A 377 -21.84 18.50 19.71
CA VAL A 377 -21.51 19.68 20.52
C VAL A 377 -20.78 20.69 19.64
N GLY A 378 -21.09 21.97 19.80
CA GLY A 378 -20.49 23.05 19.04
C GLY A 378 -19.79 24.07 19.93
N THR A 379 -18.86 24.81 19.35
CA THR A 379 -18.20 25.92 20.05
C THR A 379 -19.21 26.97 20.51
N GLY A 380 -19.14 27.35 21.78
CA GLY A 380 -20.06 28.32 22.39
C GLY A 380 -21.25 27.71 23.13
N MET A 381 -21.51 26.40 22.97
CA MET A 381 -22.45 25.68 23.82
C MET A 381 -21.94 25.62 25.28
N THR A 382 -22.84 25.37 26.23
CA THR A 382 -22.51 25.26 27.66
C THR A 382 -22.53 23.80 28.10
N ALA A 383 -21.46 23.33 28.75
CA ALA A 383 -21.41 22.04 29.45
C ALA A 383 -21.56 22.26 30.96
N VAL A 384 -22.62 21.69 31.54
CA VAL A 384 -22.94 21.81 32.97
C VAL A 384 -22.73 20.46 33.64
N GLY A 385 -21.82 20.37 34.60
CA GLY A 385 -21.51 19.11 35.30
C GLY A 385 -20.85 19.37 36.65
N GLY A 386 -21.26 18.61 37.67
CA GLY A 386 -20.84 18.85 39.06
C GLY A 386 -21.21 20.25 39.55
N SER A 387 -20.21 21.03 39.99
CA SER A 387 -20.38 22.44 40.41
C SER A 387 -19.85 23.43 39.37
N SER A 388 -19.88 23.09 38.08
CA SER A 388 -19.26 23.91 37.04
C SER A 388 -20.09 24.00 35.77
N SER A 389 -20.08 25.21 35.22
CA SER A 389 -20.66 25.56 33.92
C SER A 389 -19.54 26.09 33.05
N LEU A 390 -19.27 25.42 31.94
CA LEU A 390 -18.12 25.66 31.06
C LEU A 390 -18.57 25.96 29.64
N THR A 391 -17.91 26.89 28.95
CA THR A 391 -18.12 27.08 27.51
C THR A 391 -17.33 26.02 26.73
N ILE A 392 -18.03 25.25 25.90
CA ILE A 392 -17.46 24.22 25.03
C ILE A 392 -16.67 24.91 23.90
N VAL A 393 -15.48 24.39 23.63
CA VAL A 393 -14.61 24.80 22.53
C VAL A 393 -14.24 23.57 21.73
N VAL A 394 -14.78 23.48 20.52
CA VAL A 394 -14.50 22.42 19.56
C VAL A 394 -13.40 22.91 18.62
N THR A 395 -12.26 22.21 18.58
CA THR A 395 -11.10 22.67 17.81
C THR A 395 -11.45 22.81 16.32
N GLY A 396 -11.23 23.99 15.77
CA GLY A 396 -11.50 24.36 14.38
C GLY A 396 -12.95 24.73 14.05
N ASP A 397 -13.91 24.51 14.95
CA ASP A 397 -15.31 24.92 14.79
C ASP A 397 -15.47 26.36 15.30
N VAL A 398 -15.30 27.34 14.41
CA VAL A 398 -15.47 28.77 14.75
C VAL A 398 -16.90 29.26 14.53
N THR A 399 -17.73 28.45 13.89
CA THR A 399 -19.14 28.76 13.61
C THR A 399 -20.07 28.27 14.72
N GLY A 400 -19.66 27.26 15.50
CA GLY A 400 -20.40 26.68 16.60
C GLY A 400 -21.34 25.54 16.18
N ASP A 401 -21.15 24.96 14.99
CA ASP A 401 -22.04 23.91 14.46
C ASP A 401 -21.58 22.49 14.80
N GLY A 402 -20.44 22.37 15.50
CA GLY A 402 -19.83 21.12 15.91
C GLY A 402 -19.06 20.40 14.82
N ARG A 403 -18.86 21.02 13.65
CA ARG A 403 -18.09 20.48 12.53
C ARG A 403 -17.02 21.48 12.13
N ILE A 404 -16.09 21.02 11.29
CA ILE A 404 -15.14 21.89 10.61
C ILE A 404 -15.42 21.82 9.12
N THR A 405 -15.90 22.93 8.57
CA THR A 405 -16.35 23.04 7.19
C THR A 405 -15.70 24.23 6.50
N ILE A 406 -15.99 24.41 5.20
CA ILE A 406 -15.53 25.59 4.46
C ILE A 406 -16.06 26.91 5.07
N THR A 407 -17.20 26.87 5.77
CA THR A 407 -17.75 28.04 6.47
C THR A 407 -16.81 28.51 7.58
N ASP A 408 -16.22 27.58 8.32
CA ASP A 408 -15.23 27.87 9.37
C ASP A 408 -13.95 28.45 8.76
N VAL A 409 -13.48 27.89 7.65
CA VAL A 409 -12.31 28.39 6.91
C VAL A 409 -12.52 29.84 6.46
N VAL A 410 -13.69 30.17 5.91
CA VAL A 410 -14.02 31.54 5.47
C VAL A 410 -14.07 32.50 6.67
N LYS A 411 -14.65 32.07 7.79
CA LYS A 411 -14.74 32.91 9.00
C LYS A 411 -13.35 33.15 9.62
N LEU A 412 -12.50 32.11 9.68
CA LEU A 412 -11.10 32.21 10.08
C LEU A 412 -10.30 33.13 9.15
N GLN A 413 -10.49 33.00 7.83
CA GLN A 413 -9.83 33.84 6.84
C GLN A 413 -10.20 35.32 7.01
N ASN A 414 -11.47 35.62 7.25
CA ASN A 414 -11.93 37.00 7.49
C ASN A 414 -11.31 37.58 8.76
N TYR A 415 -11.24 36.79 9.85
CA TYR A 415 -10.56 37.21 11.08
C TYR A 415 -9.06 37.46 10.86
N ALA A 416 -8.35 36.52 10.22
CA ALA A 416 -6.92 36.64 9.93
C ALA A 416 -6.59 37.83 9.01
N ALA A 417 -7.54 38.24 8.15
CA ALA A 417 -7.44 39.42 7.30
C ALA A 417 -7.84 40.74 7.99
N GLY A 418 -8.25 40.70 9.27
CA GLY A 418 -8.74 41.87 10.01
C GLY A 418 -10.11 42.38 9.55
N ALA A 419 -10.88 41.55 8.84
CA ALA A 419 -12.17 41.88 8.24
C ALA A 419 -13.37 41.32 9.02
N GLY A 420 -13.14 40.72 10.19
CA GLY A 420 -14.20 40.20 11.06
C GLY A 420 -13.70 39.86 12.45
N ASP A 421 -14.64 39.66 13.37
CA ASP A 421 -14.36 39.39 14.78
C ASP A 421 -14.75 37.95 15.17
N LEU A 422 -14.03 37.40 16.15
CA LEU A 422 -14.35 36.13 16.79
C LEU A 422 -14.59 36.39 18.29
N ASN A 423 -15.60 35.74 18.85
CA ASN A 423 -15.79 35.73 20.30
C ASN A 423 -14.71 34.87 20.97
N GLU A 424 -14.59 34.93 22.29
CA GLU A 424 -13.51 34.28 23.02
C GLU A 424 -13.46 32.75 22.82
N ALA A 425 -14.62 32.09 22.78
CA ALA A 425 -14.72 30.64 22.52
C ALA A 425 -14.23 30.30 21.10
N ALA A 426 -14.65 31.07 20.10
CA ALA A 426 -14.25 30.89 18.72
C ALA A 426 -12.76 31.21 18.51
N LEU A 427 -12.18 32.17 19.23
CA LEU A 427 -10.73 32.42 19.22
C LEU A 427 -9.94 31.22 19.73
N LYS A 428 -10.43 30.55 20.77
CA LYS A 428 -9.80 29.31 21.27
C LYS A 428 -9.98 28.13 20.32
N ALA A 429 -11.13 28.03 19.65
CA ALA A 429 -11.36 27.02 18.62
C ALA A 429 -10.47 27.26 17.39
N ALA A 430 -10.20 28.52 17.07
CA ALA A 430 -9.43 28.95 15.92
C ALA A 430 -7.94 28.60 15.98
N ASP A 431 -7.37 28.41 17.17
CA ASP A 431 -5.98 27.99 17.36
C ASP A 431 -5.86 26.46 17.18
N ILE A 432 -5.91 26.03 15.92
CA ILE A 432 -5.90 24.60 15.56
C ILE A 432 -4.53 23.98 15.82
N ASN A 433 -3.46 24.77 15.68
CA ASN A 433 -2.10 24.30 15.83
C ASN A 433 -1.59 24.34 17.30
N GLY A 434 -2.27 25.10 18.17
CA GLY A 434 -2.01 25.17 19.61
C GLY A 434 -0.84 26.08 20.00
N ASP A 435 -0.41 27.01 19.15
CA ASP A 435 0.69 27.95 19.42
C ASP A 435 0.25 29.22 20.16
N GLY A 436 -1.05 29.34 20.47
CA GLY A 436 -1.65 30.48 21.15
C GLY A 436 -1.95 31.67 20.24
N ARG A 437 -1.82 31.53 18.92
CA ARG A 437 -2.06 32.60 17.93
C ARG A 437 -2.95 32.10 16.81
N VAL A 438 -3.99 32.88 16.50
CA VAL A 438 -4.82 32.62 15.31
C VAL A 438 -4.19 33.30 14.11
N THR A 439 -3.67 32.53 13.16
CA THR A 439 -2.96 33.04 11.98
C THR A 439 -3.40 32.34 10.69
N ILE A 440 -2.80 32.71 9.55
CA ILE A 440 -3.04 32.02 8.28
C ILE A 440 -2.66 30.53 8.35
N THR A 441 -1.77 30.14 9.26
CA THR A 441 -1.41 28.74 9.51
C THR A 441 -2.63 27.93 9.92
N ASP A 442 -3.49 28.48 10.80
CA ASP A 442 -4.70 27.82 11.25
C ASP A 442 -5.75 27.75 10.15
N VAL A 443 -5.86 28.79 9.32
CA VAL A 443 -6.72 28.76 8.12
C VAL A 443 -6.32 27.60 7.19
N VAL A 444 -5.01 27.40 6.97
CA VAL A 444 -4.50 26.31 6.15
C VAL A 444 -4.82 24.95 6.78
N GLN A 445 -4.66 24.80 8.10
CA GLN A 445 -4.99 23.54 8.78
C GLN A 445 -6.49 23.24 8.73
N ALA A 446 -7.35 24.25 8.95
CA ALA A 446 -8.79 24.10 8.81
C ALA A 446 -9.16 23.59 7.40
N ALA A 447 -8.59 24.20 6.35
CA ALA A 447 -8.82 23.79 4.97
C ALA A 447 -8.37 22.35 4.69
N GLN A 448 -7.20 21.94 5.19
CA GLN A 448 -6.68 20.57 5.06
C GLN A 448 -7.59 19.53 5.72
N VAL A 449 -8.18 19.87 6.86
CA VAL A 449 -9.13 18.99 7.56
C VAL A 449 -10.44 18.90 6.78
N THR A 450 -10.96 20.01 6.23
CA THR A 450 -12.17 19.99 5.39
C THR A 450 -12.02 19.10 4.16
N VAL A 451 -10.83 19.01 3.57
CA VAL A 451 -10.57 18.13 2.40
C VAL A 451 -10.05 16.73 2.77
N GLY A 452 -10.02 16.39 4.06
CA GLY A 452 -9.62 15.06 4.55
C GLY A 452 -8.11 14.76 4.48
N GLN A 453 -7.28 15.76 4.19
CA GLN A 453 -5.82 15.64 4.16
C GLN A 453 -5.21 15.60 5.57
N ARG A 454 -5.92 16.11 6.58
CA ARG A 454 -5.50 16.15 7.98
C ARG A 454 -6.65 15.73 8.90
N THR A 455 -6.31 15.14 10.05
CA THR A 455 -7.26 14.86 11.16
C THR A 455 -6.85 15.67 12.38
N ILE A 456 -7.83 16.07 13.19
CA ILE A 456 -7.67 16.79 14.47
C ILE A 456 -7.90 15.81 15.61
#